data_AF-H2XYP3-F1
#
_entry.id   AF-H2XYP3-F1
#
_cell.length_a   1.000
_cell.length_b   1.000
_cell.length_c   1.000
_cell.angle_alpha   90.00
_cell.angle_beta   90.00
_cell.angle_gamma   90.00
#
_symmetry.space_group_name_H-M   'P 1'
#
loop_
_entity.id
_entity.type
_entity.pdbx_description
1 polymer ?
#
loop_
_entity_poly.entity_id
_entity_poly.type
_entity_poly.pdbx_seq_one_letter_code
_entity_poly.pdbx_strand_id
1 'polypeptide(L)'
;MESLEIDEQSVVDALSLDDEEKIRVALSLYNQNNKEKFALTSNNTAKRQVLAKRMLRKLLPSSEPKYLSEALSVLLFLSRDRELVSKCLASADFTKYLLKHSKLNGAPIATDTDGDVELNLKIELLACKCLCNVLFITNDANDTFTDHQFLKSVTEKIVEHQSRPDEHTVITLRLVFLITALSAKGRNLFIENHNARTVLVQFLEYKINQVNDTDREGKVFTPKQVEVVDEILKVLFHLNVDLRKSSMYSTQEVSDLDLTLSLCRTVLLSTCEDEKRTESLHCHAGNAIYSVPPQQLKMKLLIGEKSEQVQEESLRKTERFAPIKSLLYILEHRVMNNIITVDVLQPLLALLSQLSRCSADVRKALKAEILPPRKDFHRRPEDGDALSNKLVKLCTHANVEVKNGIADFLFVLCKENVDRFVKYTGYGNAAGLLAARGLLAGGFGETEYSDCDSDSDTEEYKIASHQINPVTGHVQPPQNNPMEGMSDEQKEYLAVKLAQEISQLSRLNTIQPMCVGEDGQLVSLTQKVHETQITDEQSD
;
A
#
# COMPACT_ATOMS: atom_id res chain seq x y z
N MET A 1 32.17 15.18 -39.16
CA MET A 1 32.04 13.80 -38.67
C MET A 1 30.63 13.65 -38.17
N GLU A 2 29.73 13.30 -39.10
CA GLU A 2 28.36 12.94 -38.76
C GLU A 2 28.40 11.72 -37.84
N SER A 3 27.69 11.78 -36.71
CA SER A 3 27.48 10.65 -35.84
C SER A 3 26.77 9.55 -36.64
N LEU A 4 27.49 8.50 -37.02
CA LEU A 4 26.91 7.29 -37.60
C LEU A 4 25.90 6.70 -36.59
N GLU A 5 24.62 7.02 -36.78
CA GLU A 5 23.54 6.39 -36.03
C GLU A 5 23.46 4.91 -36.45
N ILE A 6 23.96 4.02 -35.60
CA ILE A 6 23.75 2.58 -35.73
C ILE A 6 22.29 2.27 -35.37
N ASP A 7 21.53 1.78 -36.36
CA ASP A 7 20.16 1.32 -36.22
C ASP A 7 20.08 -0.21 -36.00
N GLU A 8 18.87 -0.75 -35.77
CA GLU A 8 18.69 -2.19 -35.55
C GLU A 8 19.19 -3.05 -36.73
N GLN A 9 19.11 -2.54 -37.96
CA GLN A 9 19.54 -3.26 -39.16
C GLN A 9 21.08 -3.36 -39.23
N SER A 10 21.77 -2.27 -38.90
CA SER A 10 23.24 -2.23 -38.84
C SER A 10 23.80 -3.27 -37.87
N VAL A 11 23.14 -3.48 -36.72
CA VAL A 11 23.52 -4.52 -35.75
C VAL A 11 23.20 -5.93 -36.28
N VAL A 12 22.05 -6.10 -36.94
CA VAL A 12 21.65 -7.36 -37.59
C VAL A 12 22.65 -7.78 -38.68
N ASP A 13 23.19 -6.82 -39.42
CA ASP A 13 24.20 -7.04 -40.45
C ASP A 13 25.55 -7.38 -39.82
N ALA A 14 25.97 -6.67 -38.77
CA ALA A 14 27.18 -6.99 -38.01
C ALA A 14 27.13 -8.40 -37.42
N LEU A 15 25.98 -8.86 -36.89
CA LEU A 15 25.77 -10.22 -36.39
C LEU A 15 25.89 -11.32 -37.46
N SER A 16 25.89 -10.94 -38.74
CA SER A 16 26.14 -11.87 -39.86
C SER A 16 27.63 -12.09 -40.12
N LEU A 17 28.49 -11.26 -39.52
CA LEU A 17 29.94 -11.44 -39.54
C LEU A 17 30.34 -12.60 -38.62
N ASP A 18 31.51 -13.18 -38.87
CA ASP A 18 32.11 -14.23 -38.04
C ASP A 18 33.28 -13.68 -37.21
N ASP A 19 33.10 -12.46 -36.70
CA ASP A 19 34.12 -11.68 -35.99
C ASP A 19 33.50 -11.11 -34.71
N GLU A 20 33.74 -11.79 -33.58
CA GLU A 20 33.17 -11.44 -32.27
C GLU A 20 33.52 -10.00 -31.84
N GLU A 21 34.71 -9.52 -32.20
CA GLU A 21 35.17 -8.18 -31.84
C GLU A 21 34.41 -7.09 -32.61
N LYS A 22 34.17 -7.30 -33.91
CA LYS A 22 33.32 -6.38 -34.71
C LYS A 22 31.88 -6.37 -34.23
N ILE A 23 31.32 -7.54 -33.87
CA ILE A 23 29.97 -7.61 -33.32
C ILE A 23 29.91 -6.86 -31.99
N ARG A 24 30.90 -7.07 -31.10
CA ARG A 24 31.00 -6.37 -29.82
C ARG A 24 31.03 -4.85 -30.00
N VAL A 25 31.82 -4.35 -30.95
CA VAL A 25 31.87 -2.91 -31.28
C VAL A 25 30.51 -2.41 -31.75
N ALA A 26 29.84 -3.12 -32.66
CA ALA A 26 28.51 -2.74 -33.14
C ALA A 26 27.46 -2.69 -32.00
N LEU A 27 27.47 -3.68 -31.10
CA LEU A 27 26.59 -3.71 -29.92
C LEU A 27 26.89 -2.53 -28.98
N SER A 28 28.17 -2.22 -28.73
CA SER A 28 28.58 -1.12 -27.87
C SER A 28 28.15 0.24 -28.42
N LEU A 29 28.32 0.49 -29.73
CA LEU A 29 27.83 1.71 -30.37
C LEU A 29 26.30 1.81 -30.31
N TYR A 30 25.59 0.70 -30.54
CA TYR A 30 24.13 0.68 -30.42
C TYR A 30 23.66 0.99 -28.99
N ASN A 31 24.35 0.46 -27.96
CA ASN A 31 24.06 0.79 -26.55
C ASN A 31 24.30 2.27 -26.26
N GLN A 32 25.39 2.85 -26.78
CA GLN A 32 25.69 4.28 -26.62
C GLN A 32 24.61 5.17 -27.25
N ASN A 33 24.20 4.88 -28.49
CA ASN A 33 23.18 5.63 -29.22
C ASN A 33 21.79 5.60 -28.55
N ASN A 34 21.53 4.57 -27.74
CA ASN A 34 20.23 4.34 -27.13
C ASN A 34 20.23 4.49 -25.60
N LYS A 35 21.34 4.92 -25.00
CA LYS A 35 21.51 5.01 -23.54
C LYS A 35 20.44 5.88 -22.85
N GLU A 36 20.04 6.97 -23.50
CA GLU A 36 19.05 7.92 -22.96
C GLU A 36 17.61 7.64 -23.41
N LYS A 37 17.41 6.71 -24.35
CA LYS A 37 16.08 6.39 -24.86
C LYS A 37 15.36 5.47 -23.87
N PHE A 38 14.30 5.98 -23.24
CA PHE A 38 13.50 5.20 -22.29
C PHE A 38 12.32 4.48 -22.94
N ALA A 39 11.67 5.10 -23.93
CA ALA A 39 10.50 4.56 -24.61
C ALA A 39 10.84 4.06 -26.03
N LEU A 40 10.34 2.87 -26.36
CA LEU A 40 10.48 2.26 -27.69
C LEU A 40 9.15 2.38 -28.44
N THR A 41 9.17 2.98 -29.63
CA THR A 41 8.00 3.05 -30.52
C THR A 41 7.75 1.69 -31.19
N SER A 42 6.48 1.32 -31.38
CA SER A 42 6.05 0.03 -31.97
C SER A 42 6.43 -0.16 -33.46
N ASN A 43 6.74 0.93 -34.18
CA ASN A 43 7.01 0.87 -35.62
C ASN A 43 8.21 -0.01 -36.02
N ASN A 44 9.15 -0.30 -35.10
CA ASN A 44 10.35 -1.09 -35.39
C ASN A 44 10.35 -2.49 -34.74
N THR A 45 9.24 -2.94 -34.14
CA THR A 45 9.21 -4.20 -33.37
C THR A 45 9.58 -5.43 -34.22
N ALA A 46 9.20 -5.48 -35.50
CA ALA A 46 9.57 -6.57 -36.39
C ALA A 46 11.10 -6.67 -36.62
N LYS A 47 11.78 -5.53 -36.81
CA LYS A 47 13.25 -5.48 -36.95
C LYS A 47 13.95 -5.90 -35.65
N ARG A 48 13.44 -5.42 -34.52
CA ARG A 48 13.94 -5.80 -33.17
C ARG A 48 13.74 -7.29 -32.89
N GLN A 49 12.67 -7.89 -33.38
CA GLN A 49 12.44 -9.33 -33.28
C GLN A 49 13.49 -10.13 -34.06
N VAL A 50 13.84 -9.69 -35.27
CA VAL A 50 14.92 -10.31 -36.06
C VAL A 50 16.26 -10.16 -35.34
N LEU A 51 16.56 -8.97 -34.82
CA LEU A 51 17.76 -8.69 -34.02
C LEU A 51 17.86 -9.63 -32.81
N ALA A 52 16.82 -9.67 -31.97
CA ALA A 52 16.80 -10.52 -30.78
C ALA A 52 17.01 -12.00 -31.12
N LYS A 53 16.33 -12.53 -32.14
CA LYS A 53 16.48 -13.94 -32.55
C LYS A 53 17.89 -14.24 -33.08
N ARG A 54 18.49 -13.33 -33.85
CA ARG A 54 19.87 -13.51 -34.35
C ARG A 54 20.88 -13.44 -33.20
N MET A 55 20.68 -12.48 -32.29
CA MET A 55 21.48 -12.39 -31.07
C MET A 55 21.43 -13.69 -30.28
N LEU A 56 20.25 -14.22 -29.98
CA LEU A 56 20.13 -15.46 -29.20
C LEU A 56 20.89 -16.62 -29.85
N ARG A 57 20.80 -16.80 -31.18
CA ARG A 57 21.53 -17.85 -31.91
C ARG A 57 23.06 -17.72 -31.79
N LYS A 58 23.58 -16.50 -31.85
CA LYS A 58 25.03 -16.22 -31.72
C LYS A 58 25.50 -16.21 -30.26
N LEU A 59 24.61 -15.84 -29.32
CA LEU A 59 24.89 -15.76 -27.89
C LEU A 59 24.84 -17.11 -27.17
N LEU A 60 23.98 -18.04 -27.62
CA LEU A 60 23.85 -19.38 -27.05
C LEU A 60 25.19 -20.15 -26.96
N PRO A 61 26.07 -20.14 -27.99
CA PRO A 61 27.36 -20.84 -27.94
C PRO A 61 28.52 -20.01 -27.36
N SER A 62 28.44 -18.68 -27.32
CA SER A 62 29.57 -17.84 -26.89
C SER A 62 29.65 -17.73 -25.37
N SER A 63 30.87 -17.83 -24.83
CA SER A 63 31.15 -17.67 -23.40
C SER A 63 32.00 -16.44 -23.10
N GLU A 64 32.24 -15.55 -24.09
CA GLU A 64 33.12 -14.40 -23.89
C GLU A 64 32.43 -13.31 -23.04
N PRO A 65 32.94 -12.96 -21.84
CA PRO A 65 32.24 -12.06 -20.92
C PRO A 65 31.99 -10.65 -21.46
N LYS A 66 32.94 -10.09 -22.23
CA LYS A 66 32.80 -8.73 -22.78
C LYS A 66 31.69 -8.65 -23.82
N TYR A 67 31.63 -9.65 -24.69
CA TYR A 67 30.57 -9.80 -25.66
C TYR A 67 29.20 -9.97 -24.99
N LEU A 68 29.11 -10.85 -23.99
CA LEU A 68 27.88 -11.10 -23.23
C LEU A 68 27.35 -9.83 -22.53
N SER A 69 28.24 -9.04 -21.94
CA SER A 69 27.85 -7.78 -21.26
C SER A 69 27.20 -6.78 -22.22
N GLU A 70 27.77 -6.58 -23.41
CA GLU A 70 27.21 -5.68 -24.41
C GLU A 70 25.90 -6.20 -24.99
N ALA A 71 25.83 -7.51 -25.26
CA ALA A 71 24.64 -8.14 -25.79
C ALA A 71 23.46 -8.12 -24.80
N LEU A 72 23.70 -8.41 -23.51
CA LEU A 72 22.67 -8.30 -22.48
C LEU A 72 22.23 -6.86 -22.25
N SER A 73 23.12 -5.88 -22.44
CA SER A 73 22.74 -4.46 -22.39
C SER A 73 21.78 -4.09 -23.53
N VAL A 74 22.01 -4.61 -24.74
CA VAL A 74 21.08 -4.47 -25.86
C VAL A 74 19.76 -5.18 -25.56
N LEU A 75 19.80 -6.42 -25.05
CA LEU A 75 18.58 -7.16 -24.67
C LEU A 75 17.78 -6.43 -23.57
N LEU A 76 18.46 -5.81 -22.61
CA LEU A 76 17.80 -5.01 -21.57
C LEU A 76 17.07 -3.81 -22.19
N PHE A 77 17.68 -3.12 -23.14
CA PHE A 77 17.02 -2.05 -23.87
C PHE A 77 15.80 -2.57 -24.65
N LEU A 78 15.97 -3.67 -25.39
CA LEU A 78 14.90 -4.31 -26.16
C LEU A 78 13.74 -4.82 -25.29
N SER A 79 14.02 -5.27 -24.06
CA SER A 79 13.01 -5.76 -23.12
C SER A 79 12.03 -4.70 -22.63
N ARG A 80 12.20 -3.43 -23.04
CA ARG A 80 11.25 -2.33 -22.81
C ARG A 80 10.12 -2.29 -23.85
N ASP A 81 10.27 -2.99 -24.97
CA ASP A 81 9.25 -3.10 -26.02
C ASP A 81 8.24 -4.20 -25.63
N ARG A 82 7.04 -3.78 -25.21
CA ARG A 82 5.98 -4.67 -24.73
C ARG A 82 5.60 -5.74 -25.77
N GLU A 83 5.50 -5.35 -27.04
CA GLU A 83 5.10 -6.28 -28.11
C GLU A 83 6.22 -7.29 -28.40
N LEU A 84 7.48 -6.84 -28.38
CA LEU A 84 8.64 -7.73 -28.55
C LEU A 84 8.74 -8.76 -27.41
N VAL A 85 8.50 -8.34 -26.17
CA VAL A 85 8.55 -9.23 -25.01
C VAL A 85 7.49 -10.33 -25.16
N SER A 86 6.24 -9.96 -25.39
CA SER A 86 5.14 -10.92 -25.52
C SER A 86 5.32 -11.88 -26.71
N LYS A 87 5.87 -11.41 -27.85
CA LYS A 87 6.02 -12.22 -29.07
C LYS A 87 7.34 -12.99 -29.17
N CYS A 88 8.35 -12.66 -28.37
CA CYS A 88 9.69 -13.18 -28.57
C CYS A 88 10.47 -13.42 -27.27
N LEU A 89 10.70 -12.38 -26.45
CA LEU A 89 11.63 -12.49 -25.31
C LEU A 89 11.08 -13.34 -24.15
N ALA A 90 9.77 -13.57 -24.10
CA ALA A 90 9.14 -14.48 -23.14
C ALA A 90 9.25 -15.97 -23.53
N SER A 91 9.89 -16.31 -24.66
CA SER A 91 10.04 -17.71 -25.07
C SER A 91 10.93 -18.51 -24.11
N ALA A 92 10.72 -19.83 -24.06
CA ALA A 92 11.49 -20.72 -23.19
C ALA A 92 13.01 -20.62 -23.40
N ASP A 93 13.47 -20.40 -24.64
CA ASP A 93 14.90 -20.29 -24.94
C ASP A 93 15.53 -19.03 -24.35
N PHE A 94 14.85 -17.88 -24.49
CA PHE A 94 15.31 -16.63 -23.87
C PHE A 94 15.28 -16.72 -22.35
N THR A 95 14.19 -17.25 -21.78
CA THR A 95 14.06 -17.41 -20.32
C THR A 95 15.17 -18.31 -19.78
N LYS A 96 15.42 -19.48 -20.39
CA LYS A 96 16.51 -20.38 -19.97
C LYS A 96 17.88 -19.72 -20.08
N TYR A 97 18.12 -18.97 -21.17
CA TYR A 97 19.36 -18.25 -21.37
C TYR A 97 19.58 -17.18 -20.29
N LEU A 98 18.56 -16.37 -20.00
CA LEU A 98 18.62 -15.36 -18.97
C LEU A 98 18.80 -15.97 -17.57
N LEU A 99 18.11 -17.08 -17.26
CA LEU A 99 18.24 -17.80 -15.99
C LEU A 99 19.66 -18.36 -15.78
N LYS A 100 20.30 -18.86 -16.85
CA LYS A 100 21.70 -19.30 -16.81
C LYS A 100 22.62 -18.16 -16.42
N HIS A 101 22.52 -17.02 -17.11
CA HIS A 101 23.42 -15.88 -16.88
C HIS A 101 23.09 -15.07 -15.62
N SER A 102 21.87 -15.18 -15.08
CA SER A 102 21.51 -14.65 -13.77
C SER A 102 21.90 -15.56 -12.60
N LYS A 103 22.47 -16.75 -12.87
CA LYS A 103 22.75 -17.81 -11.88
C LYS A 103 21.50 -18.25 -11.12
N LEU A 104 20.38 -18.44 -11.83
CA LEU A 104 19.07 -18.85 -11.29
C LEU A 104 18.51 -20.13 -11.95
N ASN A 105 19.37 -20.93 -12.59
CA ASN A 105 18.99 -22.14 -13.32
C ASN A 105 19.16 -23.44 -12.52
N GLY A 106 19.35 -23.38 -11.19
CA GLY A 106 19.57 -24.55 -10.35
C GLY A 106 20.97 -25.17 -10.44
N ALA A 107 21.86 -24.63 -11.28
CA ALA A 107 23.25 -25.06 -11.31
C ALA A 107 23.98 -24.56 -10.05
N PRO A 108 24.94 -25.32 -9.51
CA PRO A 108 25.79 -24.85 -8.41
C PRO A 108 26.40 -23.52 -8.81
N ILE A 109 26.33 -22.53 -7.92
CA ILE A 109 26.96 -21.23 -8.12
C ILE A 109 28.46 -21.49 -8.18
N ALA A 110 29.01 -21.55 -9.40
CA ALA A 110 30.44 -21.67 -9.58
C ALA A 110 31.09 -20.44 -8.94
N THR A 111 32.01 -20.68 -8.01
CA THR A 111 32.97 -19.67 -7.58
C THR A 111 33.80 -19.34 -8.81
N ASP A 112 33.54 -18.19 -9.43
CA ASP A 112 34.30 -17.71 -10.59
C ASP A 112 35.74 -17.42 -10.14
N THR A 113 36.59 -18.45 -10.09
CA THR A 113 37.98 -18.34 -9.64
C THR A 113 38.94 -17.88 -10.73
N ASP A 114 38.49 -17.76 -11.98
CA ASP A 114 39.36 -17.56 -13.16
C ASP A 114 38.91 -16.42 -14.10
N GLY A 115 37.99 -15.53 -13.68
CA GLY A 115 37.42 -14.48 -14.53
C GLY A 115 37.37 -13.08 -13.93
N ASP A 116 37.14 -12.07 -14.78
CA ASP A 116 36.89 -10.68 -14.36
C ASP A 116 35.59 -10.60 -13.53
N VAL A 117 35.74 -10.53 -12.22
CA VAL A 117 34.66 -10.56 -11.22
C VAL A 117 33.66 -9.43 -11.47
N GLU A 118 34.13 -8.22 -11.81
CA GLU A 118 33.27 -7.05 -12.04
C GLU A 118 32.39 -7.27 -13.27
N LEU A 119 32.98 -7.80 -14.34
CA LEU A 119 32.26 -8.09 -15.57
C LEU A 119 31.22 -9.21 -15.40
N ASN A 120 31.56 -10.26 -14.65
CA ASN A 120 30.63 -11.34 -14.31
C ASN A 120 29.46 -10.84 -13.47
N LEU A 121 29.71 -9.96 -12.48
CA LEU A 121 28.67 -9.29 -11.73
C LEU A 121 27.76 -8.47 -12.67
N LYS A 122 28.34 -7.67 -13.56
CA LYS A 122 27.57 -6.88 -14.52
C LYS A 122 26.67 -7.74 -15.42
N ILE A 123 27.17 -8.88 -15.92
CA ILE A 123 26.39 -9.84 -16.73
C ILE A 123 25.19 -10.35 -15.93
N GLU A 124 25.42 -10.78 -14.69
CA GLU A 124 24.37 -11.31 -13.81
C GLU A 124 23.27 -10.26 -13.54
N LEU A 125 23.70 -9.03 -13.24
CA LEU A 125 22.80 -7.90 -13.01
C LEU A 125 21.94 -7.59 -14.24
N LEU A 126 22.54 -7.54 -15.43
CA LEU A 126 21.81 -7.28 -16.68
C LEU A 126 20.81 -8.39 -16.99
N ALA A 127 21.19 -9.65 -16.77
CA ALA A 127 20.30 -10.79 -16.96
C ALA A 127 19.10 -10.74 -16.00
N CYS A 128 19.32 -10.46 -14.70
CA CYS A 128 18.25 -10.25 -13.73
C CYS A 128 17.32 -9.10 -14.11
N LYS A 129 17.86 -7.97 -14.58
CA LYS A 129 17.06 -6.82 -15.06
C LYS A 129 16.17 -7.20 -16.26
N CYS A 130 16.70 -7.98 -17.20
CA CYS A 130 15.91 -8.49 -18.33
C CYS A 130 14.77 -9.40 -17.85
N LEU A 131 15.04 -10.33 -16.92
CA LEU A 131 14.01 -11.21 -16.34
C LEU A 131 12.90 -10.42 -15.65
N CYS A 132 13.25 -9.37 -14.89
CA CYS A 132 12.26 -8.49 -14.25
C CYS A 132 11.37 -7.81 -15.29
N ASN A 133 11.94 -7.27 -16.38
CA ASN A 133 11.17 -6.64 -17.44
C ASN A 133 10.24 -7.64 -18.14
N VAL A 134 10.75 -8.85 -18.43
CA VAL A 134 9.94 -9.91 -19.06
C VAL A 134 8.75 -10.24 -18.17
N LEU A 135 8.96 -10.55 -16.89
CA LEU A 135 7.90 -10.89 -15.94
C LEU A 135 6.89 -9.75 -15.73
N PHE A 136 7.38 -8.52 -15.59
CA PHE A 136 6.52 -7.35 -15.40
C PHE A 136 5.63 -7.08 -16.61
N ILE A 137 6.13 -7.33 -17.82
CA ILE A 137 5.36 -7.07 -19.05
C ILE A 137 4.40 -8.22 -19.36
N THR A 138 4.81 -9.48 -19.17
CA THR A 138 3.94 -10.63 -19.43
C THR A 138 2.84 -10.75 -18.38
N ASN A 139 3.06 -10.21 -17.17
CA ASN A 139 2.21 -10.44 -15.99
C ASN A 139 1.97 -11.93 -15.74
N ASP A 140 2.92 -12.77 -16.15
CA ASP A 140 2.81 -14.23 -16.10
C ASP A 140 4.12 -14.80 -15.57
N ALA A 141 4.07 -15.23 -14.30
CA ALA A 141 5.09 -16.07 -13.70
C ALA A 141 4.75 -17.52 -14.05
N ASN A 142 5.04 -17.89 -15.30
CA ASN A 142 4.86 -19.23 -15.84
C ASN A 142 5.64 -20.28 -15.02
N ASP A 143 5.38 -21.56 -15.27
CA ASP A 143 5.90 -22.67 -14.45
C ASP A 143 7.43 -22.61 -14.22
N THR A 144 8.18 -22.00 -15.15
CA THR A 144 9.64 -21.82 -15.03
C THR A 144 10.04 -20.96 -13.82
N PHE A 145 9.28 -19.90 -13.52
CA PHE A 145 9.54 -19.00 -12.37
C PHE A 145 8.91 -19.49 -11.06
N THR A 146 8.20 -20.61 -11.11
CA THR A 146 7.65 -21.29 -9.93
C THR A 146 8.26 -22.68 -9.73
N ASP A 147 9.26 -23.04 -10.54
CA ASP A 147 9.96 -24.31 -10.45
C ASP A 147 10.79 -24.39 -9.17
N HIS A 148 10.90 -25.59 -8.61
CA HIS A 148 11.62 -25.83 -7.36
C HIS A 148 13.11 -25.46 -7.47
N GLN A 149 13.77 -25.71 -8.60
CA GLN A 149 15.18 -25.37 -8.77
C GLN A 149 15.39 -23.86 -8.85
N PHE A 150 14.46 -23.16 -9.50
CA PHE A 150 14.48 -21.70 -9.56
C PHE A 150 14.33 -21.09 -8.16
N LEU A 151 13.29 -21.48 -7.41
CA LEU A 151 13.02 -20.96 -6.07
C LEU A 151 14.16 -21.28 -5.09
N LYS A 152 14.75 -22.47 -5.20
CA LYS A 152 15.96 -22.83 -4.45
C LYS A 152 17.12 -21.88 -4.76
N SER A 153 17.41 -21.65 -6.04
CA SER A 153 18.50 -20.76 -6.47
C SER A 153 18.31 -19.33 -5.96
N VAL A 154 17.07 -18.83 -6.00
CA VAL A 154 16.73 -17.50 -5.45
C VAL A 154 16.99 -17.44 -3.95
N THR A 155 16.62 -18.48 -3.21
CA THR A 155 16.83 -18.55 -1.75
C THR A 155 18.32 -18.52 -1.41
N GLU A 156 19.12 -19.36 -2.06
CA GLU A 156 20.58 -19.43 -1.88
C GLU A 156 21.22 -18.08 -2.23
N LYS A 157 20.78 -17.46 -3.32
CA LYS A 157 21.25 -16.15 -3.76
C LYS A 157 20.95 -15.03 -2.75
N ILE A 158 19.78 -15.03 -2.09
CA ILE A 158 19.46 -14.07 -1.02
C ILE A 158 20.47 -14.18 0.13
N VAL A 159 20.87 -15.39 0.52
CA VAL A 159 21.87 -15.60 1.57
C VAL A 159 23.24 -15.05 1.14
N GLU A 160 23.65 -15.25 -0.12
CA GLU A 160 24.90 -14.69 -0.64
C GLU A 160 24.92 -13.17 -0.70
N HIS A 161 23.77 -12.51 -0.87
CA HIS A 161 23.64 -11.05 -0.95
C HIS A 161 24.07 -10.31 0.33
N GLN A 162 24.38 -11.03 1.40
CA GLN A 162 25.07 -10.48 2.57
C GLN A 162 26.42 -9.83 2.18
N SER A 163 27.13 -10.40 1.20
CA SER A 163 28.45 -9.96 0.75
C SER A 163 28.47 -9.20 -0.59
N ARG A 164 27.30 -8.96 -1.19
CA ARG A 164 27.17 -8.41 -2.56
C ARG A 164 26.75 -6.93 -2.56
N PRO A 165 27.02 -6.19 -3.65
CA PRO A 165 26.56 -4.80 -3.78
C PRO A 165 25.04 -4.65 -3.66
N ASP A 166 24.58 -3.53 -3.12
CA ASP A 166 23.16 -3.27 -2.88
C ASP A 166 22.32 -3.32 -4.16
N GLU A 167 22.83 -2.84 -5.30
CA GLU A 167 22.09 -2.87 -6.58
C GLU A 167 21.72 -4.30 -7.01
N HIS A 168 22.62 -5.25 -6.80
CA HIS A 168 22.36 -6.67 -7.06
C HIS A 168 21.31 -7.23 -6.11
N THR A 169 21.35 -6.81 -4.84
CA THR A 169 20.36 -7.22 -3.85
C THR A 169 18.98 -6.70 -4.22
N VAL A 170 18.85 -5.43 -4.58
CA VAL A 170 17.58 -4.81 -5.00
C VAL A 170 17.01 -5.51 -6.22
N ILE A 171 17.80 -5.83 -7.26
CA ILE A 171 17.24 -6.47 -8.45
C ILE A 171 16.77 -7.90 -8.18
N THR A 172 17.49 -8.66 -7.35
CA THR A 172 17.08 -10.01 -6.97
C THR A 172 15.79 -9.96 -6.16
N LEU A 173 15.68 -9.05 -5.18
CA LEU A 173 14.47 -8.85 -4.40
C LEU A 173 13.29 -8.37 -5.26
N ARG A 174 13.54 -7.54 -6.27
CA ARG A 174 12.52 -7.12 -7.23
C ARG A 174 11.98 -8.29 -8.04
N LEU A 175 12.85 -9.20 -8.45
CA LEU A 175 12.44 -10.45 -9.11
C LEU A 175 11.55 -11.27 -8.17
N VAL A 176 11.94 -11.42 -6.91
CA VAL A 176 11.13 -12.13 -5.89
C VAL A 176 9.78 -11.44 -5.66
N PHE A 177 9.76 -10.11 -5.59
CA PHE A 177 8.55 -9.32 -5.45
C PHE A 177 7.58 -9.58 -6.60
N LEU A 178 8.06 -9.55 -7.85
CA LEU A 178 7.22 -9.82 -9.01
C LEU A 178 6.64 -11.24 -8.99
N ILE A 179 7.45 -12.24 -8.66
CA ILE A 179 7.01 -13.64 -8.65
C ILE A 179 5.97 -13.89 -7.55
N THR A 180 6.24 -13.35 -6.35
CA THR A 180 5.32 -13.48 -5.21
C THR A 180 4.03 -12.67 -5.39
N ALA A 181 4.06 -11.57 -6.17
CA ALA A 181 2.88 -10.79 -6.53
C ALA A 181 2.02 -11.51 -7.59
N LEU A 182 2.66 -12.04 -8.64
CA LEU A 182 1.98 -12.57 -9.82
C LEU A 182 1.46 -14.00 -9.63
N SER A 183 2.10 -14.81 -8.78
CA SER A 183 1.74 -16.23 -8.60
C SER A 183 1.54 -16.60 -7.14
N ALA A 184 0.28 -16.77 -6.73
CA ALA A 184 -0.04 -17.30 -5.39
C ALA A 184 0.52 -18.72 -5.18
N LYS A 185 0.49 -19.57 -6.22
CA LYS A 185 1.12 -20.90 -6.19
C LYS A 185 2.63 -20.80 -5.95
N GLY A 186 3.31 -19.95 -6.72
CA GLY A 186 4.75 -19.73 -6.56
C GLY A 186 5.10 -19.17 -5.18
N ARG A 187 4.31 -18.23 -4.68
CA ARG A 187 4.44 -17.68 -3.33
C ARG A 187 4.32 -18.76 -2.25
N ASN A 188 3.31 -19.62 -2.32
CA ASN A 188 3.12 -20.70 -1.34
C ASN A 188 4.27 -21.72 -1.40
N LEU A 189 4.68 -22.14 -2.59
CA LEU A 189 5.84 -23.04 -2.75
C LEU A 189 7.13 -22.43 -2.20
N PHE A 190 7.32 -21.13 -2.37
CA PHE A 190 8.49 -20.43 -1.84
C PHE A 190 8.48 -20.38 -0.31
N ILE A 191 7.31 -20.19 0.31
CA ILE A 191 7.15 -20.24 1.76
C ILE A 191 7.38 -21.66 2.28
N GLU A 192 6.65 -22.64 1.76
CA GLU A 192 6.59 -24.01 2.29
C GLU A 192 7.88 -24.81 2.04
N ASN A 193 8.45 -24.73 0.84
CA ASN A 193 9.60 -25.56 0.47
C ASN A 193 10.95 -24.92 0.79
N HIS A 194 10.99 -23.59 0.95
CA HIS A 194 12.24 -22.85 1.08
C HIS A 194 12.30 -21.93 2.31
N ASN A 195 11.30 -21.99 3.20
CA ASN A 195 11.23 -21.15 4.41
C ASN A 195 11.48 -19.67 4.10
N ALA A 196 10.97 -19.19 2.96
CA ALA A 196 11.30 -17.87 2.42
C ALA A 196 11.03 -16.73 3.40
N ARG A 197 10.00 -16.87 4.26
CA ARG A 197 9.68 -15.91 5.31
C ARG A 197 10.85 -15.77 6.29
N THR A 198 11.26 -16.87 6.91
CA THR A 198 12.38 -16.90 7.87
C THR A 198 13.66 -16.35 7.25
N VAL A 199 13.97 -16.77 6.02
CA VAL A 199 15.17 -16.30 5.29
C VAL A 199 15.14 -14.79 5.08
N LEU A 200 14.01 -14.22 4.64
CA LEU A 200 13.90 -12.78 4.41
C LEU A 200 13.87 -11.95 5.69
N VAL A 201 13.23 -12.44 6.76
CA VAL A 201 13.23 -11.74 8.05
C VAL A 201 14.65 -11.70 8.63
N GLN A 202 15.39 -12.80 8.58
CA GLN A 202 16.80 -12.84 8.98
C GLN A 202 17.69 -11.96 8.08
N PHE A 203 17.41 -11.90 6.79
CA PHE A 203 18.14 -11.02 5.87
C PHE A 203 17.84 -9.54 6.14
N LEU A 204 16.60 -9.19 6.49
CA LEU A 204 16.23 -7.85 6.93
C LEU A 204 16.99 -7.46 8.21
N GLU A 205 17.01 -8.35 9.20
CA GLU A 205 17.77 -8.16 10.44
C GLU A 205 19.26 -7.91 10.16
N TYR A 206 19.85 -8.74 9.31
CA TYR A 206 21.24 -8.57 8.89
C TYR A 206 21.49 -7.19 8.26
N LYS A 207 20.64 -6.74 7.33
CA LYS A 207 20.80 -5.44 6.66
C LYS A 207 20.59 -4.25 7.60
N ILE A 208 19.67 -4.36 8.56
CA ILE A 208 19.47 -3.34 9.59
C ILE A 208 20.68 -3.28 10.53
N ASN A 209 21.25 -4.41 10.92
CA ASN A 209 22.41 -4.48 11.81
C ASN A 209 23.71 -3.96 11.18
N GLN A 210 23.80 -3.91 9.85
CA GLN A 210 24.93 -3.26 9.15
C GLN A 210 24.87 -1.73 9.16
N VAL A 211 23.71 -1.14 9.47
CA VAL A 211 23.58 0.32 9.55
C VAL A 211 24.11 0.79 10.89
N ASN A 212 24.95 1.83 10.85
CA ASN A 212 25.57 2.42 12.02
C ASN A 212 24.51 2.75 13.08
N ASP A 213 24.78 2.32 14.30
CA ASP A 213 23.94 2.66 15.44
C ASP A 213 24.03 4.16 15.73
N THR A 214 22.92 4.70 16.20
CA THR A 214 22.88 6.06 16.74
C THR A 214 22.77 5.98 18.26
N ASP A 215 22.94 7.10 18.96
CA ASP A 215 22.67 7.17 20.40
C ASP A 215 21.17 6.93 20.75
N ARG A 216 20.31 6.71 19.75
CA ARG A 216 18.88 6.46 19.87
C ARG A 216 18.55 5.05 19.33
N GLU A 217 17.40 4.50 19.70
CA GLU A 217 16.91 3.20 19.17
C GLU A 217 16.77 3.15 17.64
N GLY A 218 16.74 4.31 16.96
CA GLY A 218 16.69 4.42 15.51
C GLY A 218 18.06 4.36 14.82
N LYS A 219 18.05 4.20 13.50
CA LYS A 219 19.25 4.19 12.64
C LYS A 219 19.20 5.32 11.60
N VAL A 220 20.34 5.62 10.99
CA VAL A 220 20.44 6.56 9.86
C VAL A 220 20.82 5.79 8.59
N PHE A 221 19.83 5.57 7.73
CA PHE A 221 20.00 4.83 6.48
C PHE A 221 20.53 5.74 5.37
N THR A 222 21.47 5.22 4.59
CA THR A 222 21.83 5.82 3.30
C THR A 222 20.74 5.57 2.26
N PRO A 223 20.64 6.40 1.21
CA PRO A 223 19.76 6.18 0.07
C PRO A 223 19.69 4.74 -0.48
N LYS A 224 20.84 4.09 -0.64
CA LYS A 224 20.92 2.72 -1.19
C LYS A 224 20.43 1.67 -0.21
N GLN A 225 20.71 1.85 1.08
CA GLN A 225 20.21 0.94 2.11
C GLN A 225 18.69 1.02 2.24
N VAL A 226 18.09 2.21 2.09
CA VAL A 226 16.62 2.36 2.04
C VAL A 226 16.04 1.54 0.89
N GLU A 227 16.62 1.61 -0.31
CA GLU A 227 16.14 0.85 -1.47
C GLU A 227 16.16 -0.67 -1.23
N VAL A 228 17.19 -1.19 -0.54
CA VAL A 228 17.27 -2.61 -0.16
C VAL A 228 16.19 -2.95 0.86
N VAL A 229 16.08 -2.18 1.95
CA VAL A 229 15.10 -2.44 3.02
C VAL A 229 13.67 -2.36 2.52
N ASP A 230 13.35 -1.35 1.69
CA ASP A 230 12.03 -1.21 1.05
C ASP A 230 11.68 -2.45 0.23
N GLU A 231 12.62 -2.96 -0.58
CA GLU A 231 12.34 -4.14 -1.41
C GLU A 231 12.15 -5.40 -0.56
N ILE A 232 12.89 -5.57 0.54
CA ILE A 232 12.66 -6.69 1.49
C ILE A 232 11.27 -6.58 2.13
N LEU A 233 10.89 -5.40 2.62
CA LEU A 233 9.60 -5.18 3.29
C LEU A 233 8.41 -5.42 2.35
N LYS A 234 8.53 -5.04 1.07
CA LYS A 234 7.52 -5.34 0.04
C LYS A 234 7.33 -6.85 -0.16
N VAL A 235 8.42 -7.61 -0.23
CA VAL A 235 8.34 -9.07 -0.37
C VAL A 235 7.75 -9.69 0.89
N LEU A 236 8.18 -9.26 2.09
CA LEU A 236 7.63 -9.73 3.35
C LEU A 236 6.12 -9.48 3.47
N PHE A 237 5.63 -8.33 3.01
CA PHE A 237 4.20 -8.05 2.92
C PHE A 237 3.46 -9.13 2.13
N HIS A 238 3.96 -9.50 0.94
CA HIS A 238 3.35 -10.58 0.15
C HIS A 238 3.40 -11.92 0.87
N LEU A 239 4.54 -12.30 1.47
CA LEU A 239 4.68 -13.60 2.14
C LEU A 239 3.79 -13.75 3.38
N ASN A 240 3.35 -12.64 3.97
CA ASN A 240 2.55 -12.62 5.18
C ASN A 240 1.06 -12.32 4.93
N VAL A 241 0.68 -11.74 3.80
CA VAL A 241 -0.71 -11.28 3.56
C VAL A 241 -1.76 -12.38 3.71
N ASP A 242 -1.42 -13.62 3.32
CA ASP A 242 -2.33 -14.75 3.42
C ASP A 242 -2.51 -15.27 4.85
N LEU A 243 -1.56 -15.00 5.76
CA LEU A 243 -1.69 -15.36 7.18
C LEU A 243 -2.86 -14.65 7.87
N ARG A 244 -3.30 -13.51 7.35
CA ARG A 244 -4.46 -12.78 7.88
C ARG A 244 -5.76 -13.56 7.75
N LYS A 245 -5.81 -14.54 6.85
CA LYS A 245 -6.96 -15.44 6.65
C LYS A 245 -6.83 -16.71 7.50
N SER A 246 -5.67 -16.97 8.08
CA SER A 246 -5.38 -18.17 8.85
C SER A 246 -5.83 -18.01 10.30
N SER A 247 -6.36 -19.08 10.88
CA SER A 247 -6.69 -19.18 12.32
C SER A 247 -5.60 -19.86 13.13
N MET A 248 -4.75 -20.67 12.50
CA MET A 248 -3.67 -21.44 13.12
C MET A 248 -2.31 -20.96 12.61
N TYR A 249 -1.33 -20.95 13.50
CA TYR A 249 0.04 -20.49 13.23
C TYR A 249 1.03 -21.47 13.85
N SER A 250 2.08 -21.83 13.11
CA SER A 250 3.17 -22.62 13.69
C SER A 250 4.08 -21.75 14.57
N THR A 251 4.89 -22.39 15.41
CA THR A 251 5.84 -21.69 16.29
C THR A 251 6.85 -20.85 15.52
N GLN A 252 7.32 -21.34 14.37
CA GLN A 252 8.24 -20.61 13.51
C GLN A 252 7.56 -19.36 12.91
N GLU A 253 6.30 -19.47 12.50
CA GLU A 253 5.57 -18.33 11.94
C GLU A 253 5.37 -17.23 12.97
N VAL A 254 5.00 -17.59 14.20
CA VAL A 254 4.87 -16.62 15.29
C VAL A 254 6.22 -15.95 15.57
N SER A 255 7.32 -16.71 15.58
CA SER A 255 8.67 -16.17 15.77
C SER A 255 9.07 -15.20 14.65
N ASP A 256 8.80 -15.55 13.39
CA ASP A 256 9.10 -14.69 12.24
C ASP A 256 8.26 -13.40 12.26
N LEU A 257 6.99 -13.47 12.67
CA LEU A 257 6.12 -12.31 12.83
C LEU A 257 6.59 -11.39 13.96
N ASP A 258 6.98 -11.96 15.11
CA ASP A 258 7.53 -11.21 16.25
C ASP A 258 8.81 -10.45 15.87
N LEU A 259 9.72 -11.14 15.14
CA LEU A 259 10.95 -10.53 14.65
C LEU A 259 10.65 -9.45 13.61
N THR A 260 9.71 -9.71 12.68
CA THR A 260 9.24 -8.70 11.72
C THR A 260 8.75 -7.43 12.42
N LEU A 261 7.92 -7.56 13.47
CA LEU A 261 7.42 -6.42 14.24
C LEU A 261 8.56 -5.62 14.91
N SER A 262 9.53 -6.31 15.50
CA SER A 262 10.67 -5.69 16.18
C SER A 262 11.59 -4.94 15.21
N LEU A 263 11.83 -5.52 14.03
CA LEU A 263 12.59 -4.86 12.96
C LEU A 263 11.82 -3.67 12.39
N CYS A 264 10.50 -3.80 12.17
CA CYS A 264 9.68 -2.68 11.71
C CYS A 264 9.62 -1.54 12.73
N ARG A 265 9.62 -1.82 14.05
CA ARG A 265 9.80 -0.80 15.09
C ARG A 265 11.10 -0.03 14.86
N THR A 266 12.22 -0.74 14.71
CA THR A 266 13.54 -0.12 14.46
C THR A 266 13.50 0.77 13.22
N VAL A 267 12.88 0.28 12.13
CA VAL A 267 12.73 1.03 10.88
C VAL A 267 11.88 2.30 11.06
N LEU A 268 10.77 2.23 11.80
CA LEU A 268 9.91 3.40 12.08
C LEU A 268 10.59 4.45 12.96
N LEU A 269 11.60 4.06 13.75
CA LEU A 269 12.42 4.97 14.56
C LEU A 269 13.61 5.53 13.78
N SER A 270 13.86 5.01 12.58
CA SER A 270 15.01 5.36 11.76
C SER A 270 14.70 6.46 10.74
N THR A 271 15.75 7.08 10.21
CA THR A 271 15.67 8.20 9.25
C THR A 271 16.65 8.04 8.10
N CYS A 272 16.45 8.80 7.03
CA CYS A 272 17.36 8.99 5.92
C CYS A 272 17.54 10.50 5.68
N GLU A 273 18.66 10.91 5.07
CA GLU A 273 18.90 12.33 4.70
C GLU A 273 17.77 12.92 3.84
N ASP A 274 17.12 12.07 3.03
CA ASP A 274 15.98 12.42 2.20
C ASP A 274 14.67 12.08 2.92
N GLU A 275 13.85 13.10 3.21
CA GLU A 275 12.56 12.95 3.86
C GLU A 275 11.60 12.06 3.06
N LYS A 276 11.63 12.11 1.72
CA LYS A 276 10.77 11.25 0.87
C LYS A 276 11.15 9.79 1.00
N ARG A 277 12.44 9.49 1.14
CA ARG A 277 12.92 8.13 1.39
C ARG A 277 12.60 7.66 2.80
N THR A 278 12.65 8.56 3.79
CA THR A 278 12.19 8.26 5.16
C THR A 278 10.70 7.91 5.16
N GLU A 279 9.88 8.69 4.45
CA GLU A 279 8.45 8.41 4.30
C GLU A 279 8.21 7.06 3.62
N SER A 280 8.90 6.78 2.50
CA SER A 280 8.84 5.47 1.81
C SER A 280 9.15 4.32 2.75
N LEU A 281 10.23 4.44 3.51
CA LEU A 281 10.69 3.44 4.46
C LEU A 281 9.63 3.15 5.53
N HIS A 282 9.04 4.20 6.10
CA HIS A 282 8.00 4.07 7.11
C HIS A 282 6.69 3.51 6.54
N CYS A 283 6.32 3.86 5.30
CA CYS A 283 5.17 3.29 4.62
C CYS A 283 5.32 1.79 4.38
N HIS A 284 6.47 1.32 3.89
CA HIS A 284 6.71 -0.11 3.67
C HIS A 284 6.80 -0.88 4.99
N ALA A 285 7.38 -0.30 6.03
CA ALA A 285 7.37 -0.88 7.38
C ALA A 285 5.95 -0.98 7.92
N GLY A 286 5.13 0.07 7.73
CA GLY A 286 3.71 0.07 8.07
C GLY A 286 2.94 -1.04 7.35
N ASN A 287 3.16 -1.22 6.04
CA ASN A 287 2.54 -2.30 5.28
C ASN A 287 2.96 -3.68 5.80
N ALA A 288 4.25 -3.88 6.10
CA ALA A 288 4.74 -5.11 6.70
C ALA A 288 4.09 -5.40 8.07
N ILE A 289 3.94 -4.38 8.94
CA ILE A 289 3.19 -4.51 10.20
C ILE A 289 1.72 -4.86 9.92
N TYR A 290 1.10 -4.20 8.94
CA TYR A 290 -0.28 -4.49 8.57
C TYR A 290 -0.42 -5.94 8.11
N SER A 291 0.55 -6.54 7.43
CA SER A 291 0.47 -7.95 7.05
C SER A 291 0.38 -8.93 8.24
N VAL A 292 0.79 -8.51 9.45
CA VAL A 292 0.69 -9.32 10.66
C VAL A 292 -0.79 -9.45 11.08
N PRO A 293 -1.31 -10.67 11.30
CA PRO A 293 -2.67 -10.89 11.77
C PRO A 293 -2.92 -10.21 13.13
N PRO A 294 -4.09 -9.59 13.36
CA PRO A 294 -4.40 -8.91 14.63
C PRO A 294 -4.18 -9.77 15.88
N GLN A 295 -4.46 -11.08 15.79
CA GLN A 295 -4.28 -12.05 16.88
C GLN A 295 -2.81 -12.31 17.24
N GLN A 296 -1.90 -12.10 16.28
CA GLN A 296 -0.45 -12.26 16.47
C GLN A 296 0.27 -10.93 16.67
N LEU A 297 -0.46 -9.80 16.61
CA LEU A 297 0.13 -8.47 16.72
C LEU A 297 0.44 -8.14 18.19
N LYS A 298 1.68 -8.45 18.61
CA LYS A 298 2.15 -8.18 19.97
C LYS A 298 2.56 -6.71 20.13
N MET A 299 1.64 -5.90 20.63
CA MET A 299 1.84 -4.45 20.82
C MET A 299 3.11 -4.10 21.59
N LYS A 300 3.52 -4.92 22.57
CA LYS A 300 4.77 -4.72 23.33
C LYS A 300 6.03 -4.69 22.46
N LEU A 301 6.05 -5.42 21.34
CA LEU A 301 7.19 -5.42 20.41
C LEU A 301 7.21 -4.14 19.55
N LEU A 302 6.04 -3.55 19.30
CA LEU A 302 5.93 -2.33 18.50
C LEU A 302 6.15 -1.07 19.35
N ILE A 303 5.50 -0.94 20.52
CA ILE A 303 5.52 0.29 21.34
C ILE A 303 6.22 0.13 22.70
N GLY A 304 6.76 -1.04 23.03
CA GLY A 304 7.40 -1.29 24.32
C GLY A 304 6.39 -1.51 25.46
N GLU A 305 6.90 -1.73 26.67
CA GLU A 305 6.09 -1.91 27.87
C GLU A 305 5.67 -0.56 28.47
N LYS A 306 4.50 -0.55 29.11
CA LYS A 306 4.03 0.62 29.86
C LYS A 306 4.77 0.68 31.18
N SER A 307 5.36 1.83 31.51
CA SER A 307 5.93 2.05 32.84
C SER A 307 4.82 2.08 33.89
N GLU A 308 4.94 1.28 34.95
CA GLU A 308 3.96 1.21 36.05
C GLU A 308 3.72 2.56 36.74
N GLN A 309 4.65 3.52 36.59
CA GLN A 309 4.60 4.82 37.25
C GLN A 309 3.76 5.88 36.52
N VAL A 310 3.32 5.63 35.27
CA VAL A 310 2.62 6.64 34.45
C VAL A 310 1.15 6.26 34.26
N GLN A 311 0.26 7.02 34.92
CA GLN A 311 -1.19 6.83 34.82
C GLN A 311 -1.76 7.35 33.49
N GLU A 312 -1.29 8.50 33.00
CA GLU A 312 -1.72 9.09 31.73
C GLU A 312 -0.54 9.36 30.79
N GLU A 313 -0.65 8.87 29.56
CA GLU A 313 0.38 9.01 28.54
C GLU A 313 -0.13 9.82 27.35
N SER A 314 0.56 10.92 27.06
CA SER A 314 0.30 11.73 25.87
C SER A 314 1.14 11.21 24.71
N LEU A 315 0.54 11.10 23.53
CA LEU A 315 1.23 10.63 22.33
C LEU A 315 2.51 11.45 22.08
N ARG A 316 2.43 12.78 22.15
CA ARG A 316 3.59 13.66 21.90
C ARG A 316 4.71 13.46 22.91
N LYS A 317 4.40 13.34 24.20
CA LYS A 317 5.40 13.34 25.28
C LYS A 317 6.01 11.97 25.58
N THR A 318 5.27 10.88 25.34
CA THR A 318 5.72 9.55 25.71
C THR A 318 6.58 8.94 24.60
N GLU A 319 7.82 8.58 24.90
CA GLU A 319 8.78 8.03 23.92
C GLU A 319 8.34 6.68 23.35
N ARG A 320 7.67 5.85 24.15
CA ARG A 320 7.20 4.52 23.76
C ARG A 320 6.30 4.53 22.50
N PHE A 321 5.56 5.63 22.29
CA PHE A 321 4.71 5.83 21.11
C PHE A 321 5.46 6.37 19.89
N ALA A 322 6.79 6.53 19.93
CA ALA A 322 7.57 7.05 18.80
C ALA A 322 7.27 6.36 17.45
N PRO A 323 7.11 5.02 17.36
CA PRO A 323 6.75 4.39 16.09
C PRO A 323 5.36 4.81 15.57
N ILE A 324 4.40 5.02 16.48
CA ILE A 324 3.06 5.51 16.15
C ILE A 324 3.12 6.98 15.72
N LYS A 325 3.98 7.79 16.35
CA LYS A 325 4.23 9.19 15.97
C LYS A 325 4.79 9.30 14.55
N SER A 326 5.73 8.42 14.17
CA SER A 326 6.26 8.40 12.80
C SER A 326 5.16 8.14 11.77
N LEU A 327 4.26 7.18 12.03
CA LEU A 327 3.10 6.91 11.16
C LEU A 327 2.11 8.08 11.13
N LEU A 328 1.81 8.67 12.29
CA LEU A 328 0.91 9.83 12.37
C LEU A 328 1.49 11.06 11.65
N TYR A 329 2.80 11.27 11.72
CA TYR A 329 3.47 12.36 11.01
C TYR A 329 3.22 12.30 9.51
N ILE A 330 3.27 11.11 8.90
CA ILE A 330 2.98 10.93 7.46
C ILE A 330 1.54 11.32 7.15
N LEU A 331 0.58 10.85 7.97
CA LEU A 331 -0.83 11.19 7.81
C LEU A 331 -1.04 12.70 7.94
N GLU A 332 -0.49 13.31 8.99
CA GLU A 332 -0.61 14.74 9.25
C GLU A 332 0.02 15.57 8.13
N HIS A 333 1.26 15.27 7.73
CA HIS A 333 1.96 15.95 6.66
C HIS A 333 1.19 15.90 5.34
N ARG A 334 0.68 14.73 4.95
CA ARG A 334 -0.07 14.55 3.70
C ARG A 334 -1.42 15.26 3.72
N VAL A 335 -2.19 15.11 4.80
CA VAL A 335 -3.50 15.76 4.93
C VAL A 335 -3.36 17.27 5.06
N MET A 336 -2.37 17.76 5.81
CA MET A 336 -2.13 19.19 6.00
C MET A 336 -1.74 19.88 4.70
N ASN A 337 -0.92 19.24 3.87
CA ASN A 337 -0.46 19.75 2.58
C ASN A 337 -1.37 19.38 1.40
N ASN A 338 -2.54 18.77 1.66
CA ASN A 338 -3.50 18.34 0.64
C ASN A 338 -2.91 17.37 -0.41
N ILE A 339 -1.96 16.52 0.01
CA ILE A 339 -1.33 15.48 -0.82
C ILE A 339 -2.14 14.17 -0.62
N ILE A 340 -3.30 14.11 -1.25
CA ILE A 340 -4.23 12.99 -1.11
C ILE A 340 -3.93 11.93 -2.18
N THR A 341 -3.13 10.93 -1.81
CA THR A 341 -2.86 9.75 -2.66
C THR A 341 -3.37 8.49 -1.98
N VAL A 342 -4.17 7.72 -2.73
CA VAL A 342 -4.90 6.55 -2.23
C VAL A 342 -3.93 5.43 -1.79
N ASP A 343 -2.89 5.23 -2.59
CA ASP A 343 -1.84 4.23 -2.41
C ASP A 343 -1.08 4.35 -1.08
N VAL A 344 -0.98 5.56 -0.52
CA VAL A 344 -0.32 5.79 0.77
C VAL A 344 -1.32 5.96 1.91
N LEU A 345 -2.37 6.76 1.70
CA LEU A 345 -3.33 7.05 2.78
C LEU A 345 -4.13 5.81 3.18
N GLN A 346 -4.58 4.98 2.23
CA GLN A 346 -5.45 3.86 2.55
C GLN A 346 -4.74 2.79 3.39
N PRO A 347 -3.52 2.32 3.05
CA PRO A 347 -2.80 1.38 3.91
C PRO A 347 -2.44 1.97 5.27
N LEU A 348 -2.07 3.26 5.33
CA LEU A 348 -1.74 3.95 6.57
C LEU A 348 -2.95 4.04 7.52
N LEU A 349 -4.11 4.42 7.00
CA LEU A 349 -5.37 4.48 7.77
C LEU A 349 -5.81 3.10 8.24
N ALA A 350 -5.69 2.08 7.38
CA ALA A 350 -6.01 0.70 7.73
C ALA A 350 -5.10 0.19 8.87
N LEU A 351 -3.80 0.50 8.81
CA LEU A 351 -2.86 0.18 9.87
C LEU A 351 -3.19 0.91 11.18
N LEU A 352 -3.33 2.23 11.16
CA LEU A 352 -3.63 3.02 12.36
C LEU A 352 -4.96 2.59 13.01
N SER A 353 -5.96 2.24 12.20
CA SER A 353 -7.23 1.69 12.66
C SER A 353 -7.02 0.34 13.36
N GLN A 354 -6.24 -0.58 12.75
CA GLN A 354 -5.94 -1.87 13.38
C GLN A 354 -5.16 -1.72 14.68
N LEU A 355 -4.12 -0.89 14.70
CA LEU A 355 -3.34 -0.63 15.93
C LEU A 355 -4.24 -0.06 17.04
N SER A 356 -5.22 0.77 16.67
CA SER A 356 -6.23 1.31 17.60
C SER A 356 -7.24 0.26 18.08
N ARG A 357 -7.57 -0.75 17.26
CA ARG A 357 -8.38 -1.90 17.71
C ARG A 357 -7.58 -2.80 18.66
N CYS A 358 -6.32 -3.09 18.34
CA CYS A 358 -5.44 -3.96 19.13
C CYS A 358 -4.97 -3.35 20.47
N SER A 359 -4.90 -2.02 20.58
CA SER A 359 -4.39 -1.36 21.79
C SER A 359 -5.26 -0.19 22.22
N ALA A 360 -5.85 -0.28 23.41
CA ALA A 360 -6.58 0.81 24.03
C ALA A 360 -5.70 2.04 24.27
N ASP A 361 -4.43 1.83 24.66
CA ASP A 361 -3.46 2.91 24.88
C ASP A 361 -3.19 3.70 23.59
N VAL A 362 -2.90 3.00 22.49
CA VAL A 362 -2.67 3.64 21.18
C VAL A 362 -3.92 4.38 20.72
N ARG A 363 -5.10 3.77 20.86
CA ARG A 363 -6.38 4.41 20.50
C ARG A 363 -6.63 5.68 21.31
N LYS A 364 -6.43 5.65 22.63
CA LYS A 364 -6.61 6.82 23.51
C LYS A 364 -5.62 7.92 23.15
N ALA A 365 -4.35 7.55 22.91
CA ALA A 365 -3.31 8.49 22.52
C ALA A 365 -3.58 9.15 21.17
N LEU A 366 -3.99 8.37 20.15
CA LEU A 366 -4.39 8.88 18.84
C LEU A 366 -5.66 9.73 18.92
N LYS A 367 -6.68 9.30 19.67
CA LYS A 367 -7.91 10.05 19.88
C LYS A 367 -7.62 11.42 20.51
N ALA A 368 -6.76 11.47 21.53
CA ALA A 368 -6.42 12.72 22.21
C ALA A 368 -5.74 13.75 21.28
N GLU A 369 -4.94 13.29 20.33
CA GLU A 369 -4.27 14.16 19.34
C GLU A 369 -5.17 14.53 18.16
N ILE A 370 -5.93 13.56 17.62
CA ILE A 370 -6.70 13.73 16.38
C ILE A 370 -8.10 14.26 16.64
N LEU A 371 -8.77 13.82 17.71
CA LEU A 371 -10.12 14.21 18.09
C LEU A 371 -10.12 14.73 19.54
N PRO A 372 -9.40 15.83 19.84
CA PRO A 372 -9.41 16.41 21.17
C PRO A 372 -10.84 16.87 21.52
N PRO A 373 -11.20 16.90 22.82
CA PRO A 373 -12.52 17.33 23.25
C PRO A 373 -12.86 18.72 22.71
N ARG A 374 -13.99 18.80 22.01
CA ARG A 374 -14.38 20.00 21.28
C ARG A 374 -14.91 21.06 22.24
N LYS A 375 -14.42 22.29 22.08
CA LYS A 375 -14.80 23.45 22.92
C LYS A 375 -15.72 24.43 22.20
N ASP A 376 -15.55 24.54 20.88
CA ASP A 376 -16.37 25.42 20.03
C ASP A 376 -17.40 24.60 19.25
N PHE A 377 -18.67 24.81 19.58
CA PHE A 377 -19.82 24.19 18.90
C PHE A 377 -20.54 25.15 17.96
N HIS A 378 -20.06 26.37 17.73
CA HIS A 378 -20.67 27.33 16.80
C HIS A 378 -20.17 27.17 15.37
N ARG A 379 -18.96 26.65 15.18
CA ARG A 379 -18.39 26.32 13.86
C ARG A 379 -18.68 24.88 13.49
N ARG A 380 -18.75 24.56 12.19
CA ARG A 380 -18.93 23.17 11.74
C ARG A 380 -17.69 22.32 12.06
N PRO A 381 -17.85 21.01 12.27
CA PRO A 381 -16.73 20.09 12.47
C PRO A 381 -15.67 20.14 11.37
N GLU A 382 -16.07 20.32 10.11
CA GLU A 382 -15.17 20.42 8.96
C GLU A 382 -14.54 21.80 8.74
N ASP A 383 -15.02 22.84 9.45
CA ASP A 383 -14.59 24.22 9.29
C ASP A 383 -13.42 24.54 10.24
N GLY A 384 -12.19 24.39 9.76
CA GLY A 384 -10.97 24.79 10.47
C GLY A 384 -9.68 24.25 9.83
N ASP A 385 -8.55 24.69 10.37
CA ASP A 385 -7.21 24.34 9.83
C ASP A 385 -6.52 23.19 10.58
N ALA A 386 -7.09 22.72 11.69
CA ALA A 386 -6.54 21.62 12.45
C ALA A 386 -6.70 20.27 11.72
N LEU A 387 -5.89 19.28 12.12
CA LEU A 387 -5.96 17.92 11.58
C LEU A 387 -7.35 17.30 11.70
N SER A 388 -8.01 17.48 12.84
CA SER A 388 -9.40 17.04 13.05
C SER A 388 -10.33 17.56 11.94
N ASN A 389 -10.32 18.87 11.69
CA ASN A 389 -11.20 19.50 10.72
C ASN A 389 -10.94 19.01 9.30
N LYS A 390 -9.66 18.92 8.90
CA LYS A 390 -9.28 18.42 7.56
C LYS A 390 -9.66 16.95 7.38
N LEU A 391 -9.51 16.11 8.39
CA LEU A 391 -9.96 14.71 8.34
C LEU A 391 -11.49 14.61 8.23
N VAL A 392 -12.24 15.37 9.02
CA VAL A 392 -13.71 15.38 8.93
C VAL A 392 -14.17 15.85 7.54
N LYS A 393 -13.51 16.86 6.97
CA LYS A 393 -13.75 17.30 5.59
C LYS A 393 -13.50 16.19 4.56
N LEU A 394 -12.52 15.32 4.79
CA LEU A 394 -12.23 14.19 3.89
C LEU A 394 -13.29 13.07 3.96
N CYS A 395 -14.16 13.03 4.98
CA CYS A 395 -15.29 12.08 5.03
C CYS A 395 -16.31 12.30 3.89
N THR A 396 -16.30 13.47 3.25
CA THR A 396 -17.15 13.79 2.09
C THR A 396 -16.35 13.93 0.79
N HIS A 397 -15.11 13.41 0.76
CA HIS A 397 -14.25 13.46 -0.42
C HIS A 397 -14.86 12.67 -1.61
N ALA A 398 -14.58 13.10 -2.84
CA ALA A 398 -15.14 12.47 -4.05
C ALA A 398 -14.66 11.02 -4.25
N ASN A 399 -13.42 10.71 -3.85
CA ASN A 399 -12.89 9.36 -3.88
C ASN A 399 -13.48 8.52 -2.73
N VAL A 400 -14.16 7.42 -3.09
CA VAL A 400 -14.87 6.52 -2.16
C VAL A 400 -13.91 5.79 -1.22
N GLU A 401 -12.74 5.37 -1.69
CA GLU A 401 -11.77 4.66 -0.87
C GLU A 401 -11.21 5.57 0.23
N VAL A 402 -10.83 6.80 -0.15
CA VAL A 402 -10.32 7.81 0.81
C VAL A 402 -11.38 8.13 1.85
N LYS A 403 -12.61 8.47 1.43
CA LYS A 403 -13.65 8.90 2.38
C LYS A 403 -14.03 7.76 3.34
N ASN A 404 -14.09 6.52 2.86
CA ASN A 404 -14.41 5.35 3.68
C ASN A 404 -13.26 5.03 4.64
N GLY A 405 -12.00 5.09 4.19
CA GLY A 405 -10.83 4.86 5.05
C GLY A 405 -10.70 5.89 6.17
N ILE A 406 -10.93 7.17 5.87
CA ILE A 406 -10.89 8.25 6.86
C ILE A 406 -12.04 8.09 7.87
N ALA A 407 -13.25 7.86 7.37
CA ALA A 407 -14.41 7.71 8.24
C ALA A 407 -14.30 6.46 9.12
N ASP A 408 -13.81 5.32 8.60
CA ASP A 408 -13.54 4.13 9.41
C ASP A 408 -12.53 4.43 10.52
N PHE A 409 -11.42 5.08 10.19
CA PHE A 409 -10.40 5.40 11.18
C PHE A 409 -10.95 6.29 12.30
N LEU A 410 -11.67 7.36 11.98
CA LEU A 410 -12.31 8.22 12.98
C LEU A 410 -13.36 7.46 13.81
N PHE A 411 -14.12 6.55 13.20
CA PHE A 411 -15.10 5.71 13.88
C PHE A 411 -14.43 4.77 14.90
N VAL A 412 -13.28 4.17 14.55
CA VAL A 412 -12.47 3.34 15.46
C VAL A 412 -11.96 4.15 16.65
N LEU A 413 -11.46 5.37 16.43
CA LEU A 413 -11.06 6.27 17.53
C LEU A 413 -12.22 6.58 18.48
N CYS A 414 -13.45 6.55 17.97
CA CYS A 414 -14.68 6.71 18.75
C CYS A 414 -15.18 5.43 19.43
N LYS A 415 -14.40 4.34 19.46
CA LYS A 415 -14.81 2.99 19.92
C LYS A 415 -16.00 2.43 19.10
N GLU A 416 -16.08 2.77 17.82
CA GLU A 416 -17.14 2.34 16.92
C GLU A 416 -18.54 2.63 17.46
N ASN A 417 -18.69 3.71 18.24
CA ASN A 417 -19.97 4.17 18.77
C ASN A 417 -20.52 5.30 17.89
N VAL A 418 -21.75 5.14 17.39
CA VAL A 418 -22.36 6.08 16.45
C VAL A 418 -22.53 7.47 17.06
N ASP A 419 -23.03 7.57 18.30
CA ASP A 419 -23.31 8.86 18.95
C ASP A 419 -22.02 9.68 19.15
N ARG A 420 -20.96 9.03 19.64
CA ARG A 420 -19.65 9.66 19.80
C ARG A 420 -19.08 10.06 18.45
N PHE A 421 -19.23 9.23 17.42
CA PHE A 421 -18.75 9.56 16.09
C PHE A 421 -19.48 10.77 15.50
N VAL A 422 -20.82 10.82 15.62
CA VAL A 422 -21.65 11.96 15.19
C VAL A 422 -21.32 13.22 15.98
N LYS A 423 -21.05 13.13 17.29
CA LYS A 423 -20.63 14.26 18.11
C LYS A 423 -19.38 14.97 17.58
N TYR A 424 -18.39 14.21 17.10
CA TYR A 424 -17.13 14.78 16.59
C TYR A 424 -17.19 15.17 15.11
N THR A 425 -17.98 14.47 14.30
CA THR A 425 -17.96 14.65 12.84
C THR A 425 -19.18 15.37 12.27
N GLY A 426 -20.30 15.38 13.00
CA GLY A 426 -21.62 15.77 12.46
C GLY A 426 -22.23 14.67 11.59
N TYR A 427 -23.54 14.45 11.71
CA TYR A 427 -24.21 13.34 11.03
C TYR A 427 -24.08 13.43 9.50
N GLY A 428 -24.06 14.63 8.92
CA GLY A 428 -23.87 14.81 7.48
C GLY A 428 -22.55 14.22 6.96
N ASN A 429 -21.45 14.40 7.70
CA ASN A 429 -20.14 13.82 7.35
C ASN A 429 -20.07 12.33 7.69
N ALA A 430 -20.75 11.89 8.74
CA ALA A 430 -20.80 10.49 9.18
C ALA A 430 -21.70 9.59 8.30
N ALA A 431 -22.76 10.14 7.71
CA ALA A 431 -23.85 9.41 7.07
C ALA A 431 -23.37 8.43 5.99
N GLY A 432 -22.32 8.79 5.24
CA GLY A 432 -21.75 7.91 4.22
C GLY A 432 -21.23 6.59 4.78
N LEU A 433 -20.49 6.65 5.91
CA LEU A 433 -19.99 5.45 6.59
C LEU A 433 -21.12 4.69 7.28
N LEU A 434 -22.02 5.41 7.96
CA LEU A 434 -23.14 4.80 8.69
C LEU A 434 -24.06 4.03 7.73
N ALA A 435 -24.36 4.60 6.56
CA ALA A 435 -25.13 3.91 5.52
C ALA A 435 -24.40 2.67 5.00
N ALA A 436 -23.08 2.77 4.73
CA ALA A 436 -22.29 1.65 4.23
C ALA A 436 -22.18 0.48 5.22
N ARG A 437 -22.38 0.75 6.53
CA ARG A 437 -22.34 -0.25 7.60
C ARG A 437 -23.71 -0.67 8.13
N GLY A 438 -24.81 -0.12 7.62
CA GLY A 438 -26.15 -0.37 8.17
C GLY A 438 -26.31 0.17 9.60
N LEU A 439 -25.64 1.27 9.95
CA LEU A 439 -25.66 1.88 11.28
C LEU A 439 -26.44 3.20 11.31
N LEU A 440 -27.35 3.43 10.36
CA LEU A 440 -28.14 4.68 10.32
C LEU A 440 -29.14 4.77 11.47
N ALA A 441 -29.54 3.63 12.05
CA ALA A 441 -30.40 3.56 13.24
C ALA A 441 -29.63 3.75 14.56
N GLY A 442 -28.31 3.98 14.51
CA GLY A 442 -27.45 4.07 15.69
C GLY A 442 -26.80 2.74 16.05
N GLY A 443 -26.22 2.67 17.25
CA GLY A 443 -25.60 1.45 17.78
C GLY A 443 -24.07 1.47 17.81
N PHE A 444 -23.50 0.27 17.72
CA PHE A 444 -22.06 0.01 17.82
C PHE A 444 -21.58 -0.79 16.61
N GLY A 445 -20.30 -0.67 16.27
CA GLY A 445 -19.65 -1.58 15.33
C GLY A 445 -19.45 -2.97 15.92
N GLU A 446 -18.88 -3.86 15.10
CA GLU A 446 -18.72 -5.29 15.43
C GLU A 446 -17.60 -5.55 16.44
N THR A 447 -16.68 -4.60 16.66
CA THR A 447 -15.52 -4.81 17.53
C THR A 447 -15.88 -4.62 19.00
N GLU A 448 -15.56 -5.61 19.85
CA GLU A 448 -15.71 -5.49 21.29
C GLU A 448 -14.63 -4.57 21.89
N TYR A 449 -15.05 -3.55 22.64
CA TYR A 449 -14.17 -2.62 23.34
C TYR A 449 -14.36 -2.74 24.85
N SER A 450 -13.31 -2.47 25.62
CA SER A 450 -13.41 -2.45 27.08
C SER A 450 -14.33 -1.33 27.59
N ASP A 451 -15.23 -1.69 28.51
CA ASP A 451 -16.22 -0.79 29.14
C ASP A 451 -15.60 0.27 30.06
N CYS A 452 -14.33 0.12 30.40
CA CYS A 452 -13.56 1.12 31.13
C CYS A 452 -13.22 2.31 30.21
N ASP A 453 -14.11 3.29 30.14
CA ASP A 453 -13.78 4.69 30.46
C ASP A 453 -14.98 5.65 30.42
N SER A 454 -14.84 6.67 31.26
CA SER A 454 -15.72 7.80 31.60
C SER A 454 -16.42 8.52 30.45
N ASP A 455 -17.55 9.14 30.80
CA ASP A 455 -18.19 10.19 30.02
C ASP A 455 -17.16 11.26 29.65
N SER A 456 -16.66 11.21 28.41
CA SER A 456 -15.79 12.24 27.82
C SER A 456 -16.56 13.53 27.47
N ASP A 457 -17.70 13.75 28.12
CA ASP A 457 -18.55 14.89 27.90
C ASP A 457 -17.99 16.07 28.66
N THR A 458 -17.44 17.00 27.89
CA THR A 458 -17.03 18.31 28.38
C THR A 458 -18.25 19.07 28.89
N GLU A 459 -18.04 19.92 29.89
CA GLU A 459 -19.11 20.77 30.43
C GLU A 459 -19.70 21.67 29.32
N GLU A 460 -18.86 22.11 28.39
CA GLU A 460 -19.26 22.84 27.19
C GLU A 460 -20.24 22.04 26.31
N TYR A 461 -20.01 20.73 26.16
CA TYR A 461 -20.91 19.88 25.38
C TYR A 461 -22.25 19.67 26.09
N LYS A 462 -22.25 19.45 27.40
CA LYS A 462 -23.50 19.27 28.16
C LYS A 462 -24.42 20.47 28.02
N ILE A 463 -23.85 21.69 28.07
CA ILE A 463 -24.58 22.96 27.91
C ILE A 463 -25.10 23.12 26.47
N ALA A 464 -24.26 22.83 25.47
CA ALA A 464 -24.61 23.05 24.07
C ALA A 464 -25.44 21.91 23.44
N SER A 465 -25.48 20.71 24.07
CA SER A 465 -26.05 19.48 23.51
C SER A 465 -27.45 19.66 22.92
N HIS A 466 -28.34 20.35 23.65
CA HIS A 466 -29.72 20.60 23.23
C HIS A 466 -29.86 21.59 22.05
N GLN A 467 -28.81 22.37 21.76
CA GLN A 467 -28.81 23.41 20.72
C GLN A 467 -28.04 22.99 19.46
N ILE A 468 -27.29 21.89 19.51
CA ILE A 468 -26.49 21.41 18.38
C ILE A 468 -27.43 20.73 17.38
N ASN A 469 -27.40 21.18 16.13
CA ASN A 469 -28.08 20.49 15.04
C ASN A 469 -27.30 19.20 14.71
N PRO A 470 -27.89 17.99 14.85
CA PRO A 470 -27.18 16.73 14.65
C PRO A 470 -26.60 16.55 13.24
N VAL A 471 -27.29 17.07 12.21
CA VAL A 471 -26.87 16.98 10.81
C VAL A 471 -25.59 17.78 10.59
N THR A 472 -25.59 19.02 11.04
CA THR A 472 -24.48 19.95 10.78
C THR A 472 -23.42 20.00 11.88
N GLY A 473 -23.65 19.31 13.01
CA GLY A 473 -22.72 19.20 14.13
C GLY A 473 -22.36 20.54 14.81
N HIS A 474 -23.16 21.60 14.63
CA HIS A 474 -22.95 22.91 15.25
C HIS A 474 -24.27 23.57 15.67
N VAL A 475 -24.16 24.55 16.57
CA VAL A 475 -25.23 25.44 16.98
C VAL A 475 -25.43 26.47 15.87
N GLN A 476 -26.53 26.34 15.14
CA GLN A 476 -26.85 27.28 14.06
C GLN A 476 -27.24 28.63 14.65
N PRO A 477 -26.79 29.75 14.05
CA PRO A 477 -27.33 31.05 14.42
C PRO A 477 -28.84 31.05 14.14
N PRO A 478 -29.66 31.75 14.97
CA PRO A 478 -31.08 31.82 14.75
C PRO A 478 -31.36 32.37 13.35
N GLN A 479 -31.98 31.56 12.50
CA GLN A 479 -32.42 31.98 11.18
C GLN A 479 -33.74 32.73 11.31
N ASN A 480 -33.91 33.80 10.53
CA ASN A 480 -35.21 34.47 10.41
C ASN A 480 -36.23 33.49 9.85
N ASN A 481 -37.46 33.55 10.34
CA ASN A 481 -38.50 32.65 9.87
C ASN A 481 -38.78 32.92 8.39
N PRO A 482 -38.58 31.95 7.47
CA PRO A 482 -38.80 32.18 6.04
C PRO A 482 -40.28 32.45 5.69
N MET A 483 -41.17 32.16 6.64
CA MET A 483 -42.63 32.38 6.54
C MET A 483 -43.06 33.72 7.16
N GLU A 484 -42.11 34.50 7.69
CA GLU A 484 -42.37 35.82 8.26
C GLU A 484 -42.79 36.80 7.16
N GLY A 485 -43.99 37.38 7.29
CA GLY A 485 -44.58 38.26 6.28
C GLY A 485 -45.45 37.57 5.22
N MET A 486 -45.61 36.24 5.25
CA MET A 486 -46.57 35.51 4.39
C MET A 486 -47.96 35.43 5.03
N SER A 487 -49.01 35.65 4.24
CA SER A 487 -50.40 35.39 4.68
C SER A 487 -50.68 33.89 4.78
N ASP A 488 -51.66 33.48 5.58
CA ASP A 488 -51.97 32.06 5.76
C ASP A 488 -52.43 31.38 4.46
N GLU A 489 -53.13 32.11 3.60
CA GLU A 489 -53.52 31.68 2.24
C GLU A 489 -52.29 31.40 1.36
N GLN A 490 -51.24 32.23 1.46
CA GLN A 490 -49.99 32.01 0.73
C GLN A 490 -49.26 30.77 1.24
N LYS A 491 -49.26 30.54 2.55
CA LYS A 491 -48.65 29.35 3.15
C LYS A 491 -49.35 28.08 2.69
N GLU A 492 -50.69 28.08 2.67
CA GLU A 492 -51.48 26.95 2.20
C GLU A 492 -51.26 26.69 0.71
N TYR A 493 -51.29 27.73 -0.12
CA TYR A 493 -51.01 27.61 -1.55
C TYR A 493 -49.62 27.00 -1.82
N LEU A 494 -48.58 27.47 -1.12
CA LEU A 494 -47.22 26.94 -1.25
C LEU A 494 -47.11 25.49 -0.76
N ALA A 495 -47.81 25.12 0.32
CA ALA A 495 -47.83 23.76 0.83
C ALA A 495 -48.49 22.79 -0.18
N VAL A 496 -49.63 23.17 -0.76
CA VAL A 496 -50.31 22.38 -1.79
C VAL A 496 -49.44 22.26 -3.04
N LYS A 497 -48.81 23.35 -3.47
CA LYS A 497 -47.89 23.35 -4.61
C LYS A 497 -46.70 22.42 -4.38
N LEU A 498 -46.06 22.49 -3.21
CA LEU A 498 -44.94 21.61 -2.85
C LEU A 498 -45.36 20.13 -2.85
N ALA A 499 -46.53 19.81 -2.29
CA ALA A 499 -47.05 18.45 -2.30
C ALA A 499 -47.31 17.92 -3.73
N GLN A 500 -47.84 18.78 -4.61
CA GLN A 500 -48.03 18.45 -6.02
C GLN A 500 -46.70 18.20 -6.73
N GLU A 501 -45.70 19.06 -6.52
CA GLU A 501 -44.36 18.92 -7.10
C GLU A 501 -43.66 17.64 -6.62
N ILE A 502 -43.70 17.33 -5.31
CA ILE A 502 -43.16 16.07 -4.75
C ILE A 502 -43.87 14.85 -5.36
N SER A 503 -45.20 14.90 -5.48
CA SER A 503 -45.98 13.81 -6.08
C SER A 503 -45.63 13.61 -7.56
N GLN A 504 -45.46 14.69 -8.32
CA GLN A 504 -45.04 14.63 -9.72
C GLN A 504 -43.65 14.00 -9.85
N LEU A 505 -42.67 14.43 -9.05
CA LEU A 505 -41.31 13.89 -9.07
C LEU A 505 -41.27 12.40 -8.69
N SER A 506 -42.11 11.98 -7.74
CA SER A 506 -42.24 10.58 -7.34
C SER A 506 -42.87 9.73 -8.45
N ARG A 507 -43.94 10.22 -9.12
CA ARG A 507 -44.56 9.51 -10.27
C ARG A 507 -43.64 9.36 -11.47
N LEU A 508 -42.75 10.33 -11.67
CA LEU A 508 -41.73 10.28 -12.72
C LEU A 508 -40.51 9.42 -12.35
N ASN A 509 -40.53 8.73 -11.20
CA ASN A 509 -39.41 7.96 -10.64
C ASN A 509 -38.10 8.76 -10.57
N THR A 510 -38.20 10.09 -10.47
CA THR A 510 -37.04 10.97 -10.34
C THR A 510 -36.55 11.02 -8.90
N ILE A 511 -37.45 10.85 -7.94
CA ILE A 511 -37.15 10.72 -6.51
C ILE A 511 -37.81 9.48 -5.93
N GLN A 512 -37.10 8.75 -5.08
CA GLN A 512 -37.63 7.64 -4.30
C GLN A 512 -37.48 7.96 -2.82
N PRO A 513 -38.59 8.14 -2.07
CA PRO A 513 -38.54 8.31 -0.63
C PRO A 513 -37.97 7.06 0.06
N MET A 514 -36.92 7.25 0.84
CA MET A 514 -36.26 6.20 1.62
C MET A 514 -36.45 6.47 3.11
N CYS A 515 -36.41 5.41 3.92
CA CYS A 515 -36.43 5.46 5.37
C CYS A 515 -35.42 4.46 5.94
N VAL A 516 -35.09 4.60 7.22
CA VAL A 516 -34.18 3.68 7.89
C VAL A 516 -34.97 2.47 8.41
N GLY A 517 -34.53 1.27 8.05
CA GLY A 517 -35.04 -0.01 8.55
C GLY A 517 -34.61 -0.29 9.99
N GLU A 518 -35.18 -1.32 10.60
CA GLU A 518 -34.79 -1.76 11.95
C GLU A 518 -33.34 -2.29 12.00
N ASP A 519 -32.86 -2.78 10.86
CA ASP A 519 -31.49 -3.22 10.61
C ASP A 519 -30.51 -2.07 10.32
N GLY A 520 -30.97 -0.82 10.41
CA GLY A 520 -30.18 0.37 10.15
C GLY A 520 -29.79 0.59 8.67
N GLN A 521 -30.36 -0.19 7.74
CA GLN A 521 -30.21 0.00 6.30
C GLN A 521 -31.27 0.94 5.72
N LEU A 522 -31.05 1.42 4.49
CA LEU A 522 -32.02 2.25 3.77
C LEU A 522 -33.03 1.36 3.03
N VAL A 523 -34.30 1.45 3.43
CA VAL A 523 -35.43 0.78 2.77
C VAL A 523 -36.39 1.81 2.17
N SER A 524 -37.13 1.43 1.12
CA SER A 524 -38.11 2.35 0.53
C SER A 524 -39.25 2.61 1.50
N LEU A 525 -39.75 3.86 1.54
CA LEU A 525 -40.86 4.22 2.41
C LEU A 525 -42.12 3.38 2.09
N THR A 526 -42.36 3.10 0.81
CA THR A 526 -43.44 2.22 0.34
C THR A 526 -43.34 0.80 0.88
N GLN A 527 -42.13 0.25 0.92
CA GLN A 527 -41.90 -1.08 1.47
C GLN A 527 -42.19 -1.11 2.97
N LYS A 528 -41.68 -0.13 3.73
CA LYS A 528 -41.92 -0.05 5.17
C LYS A 528 -43.39 0.12 5.53
N VAL A 529 -44.12 0.96 4.77
CA VAL A 529 -45.58 1.13 4.94
C VAL A 529 -46.32 -0.19 4.67
N HIS A 530 -45.92 -0.94 3.65
CA HIS A 530 -46.54 -2.23 3.35
C HIS A 530 -46.24 -3.28 4.43
N GLU A 531 -45.01 -3.33 4.95
CA GLU A 531 -44.62 -4.21 6.06
C GLU A 531 -45.41 -3.91 7.34
N THR A 532 -45.67 -2.63 7.64
CA THR A 532 -46.45 -2.19 8.81
C THR A 532 -47.93 -2.59 8.69
N GLN A 533 -48.51 -2.46 7.49
CA GLN A 533 -49.91 -2.85 7.23
C GLN A 533 -50.13 -4.37 7.36
N ILE A 534 -49.16 -5.18 6.94
CA ILE A 534 -49.23 -6.64 7.08
C ILE A 534 -49.10 -7.08 8.54
N THR A 535 -48.33 -6.35 9.35
CA THR A 535 -48.20 -6.65 10.79
C THR A 535 -49.48 -6.33 11.55
N ASP A 536 -50.17 -5.23 11.20
CA ASP A 536 -51.47 -4.89 11.79
C ASP A 536 -52.57 -5.91 11.41
N GLU A 537 -52.59 -6.41 10.16
CA GLU A 537 -53.57 -7.42 9.71
C GLU A 537 -53.34 -8.84 10.29
N GLN A 538 -52.16 -9.13 10.85
CA GLN A 538 -51.85 -10.41 11.53
C GLN A 538 -51.99 -10.33 13.06
N SER A 539 -52.24 -9.13 13.60
CA SER A 539 -52.38 -8.86 15.04
C SER A 539 -53.83 -8.78 15.51
N ASP A 540 -54.78 -8.74 14.58
CA ASP A 540 -56.23 -8.92 14.77
C ASP A 540 -56.65 -10.37 14.49
#